data_AF-A0A835HCK0-F1
#
_entry.id   AF-A0A835HCK0-F1
#
_cell.length_a   1.000
_cell.length_b   1.000
_cell.length_c   1.000
_cell.angle_alpha   90.00
_cell.angle_beta   90.00
_cell.angle_gamma   90.00
#
_symmetry.space_group_name_H-M   'P 1'
#
loop_
_entity.id
_entity.type
_entity.pdbx_description
1 polymer ?
#
loop_
_entity_poly.entity_id
_entity_poly.type
_entity_poly.pdbx_seq_one_letter_code
_entity_poly.pdbx_strand_id
1 'polypeptide(L)'
;YQCDGPKYQKYFVAPPFETGLGKYGIICVEDLIHEIMIVGPHFREANNFLWPFQFSAPSGGMKKKRNHYVESGDAGNKEDYINELIRRMN
;
A
#
# COMPACT_ATOMS: atom_id res chain seq x y z
N TYR A 1 -2.53 19.79 15.01
CA TYR A 1 -2.80 18.64 14.14
C TYR A 1 -2.09 17.47 14.76
N GLN A 2 -2.79 16.76 15.64
CA GLN A 2 -2.24 15.63 16.38
C GLN A 2 -1.97 14.53 15.36
N CYS A 3 -0.72 14.09 15.25
CA CYS A 3 -0.41 12.86 14.54
C CYS A 3 -1.11 11.73 15.30
N ASP A 4 -2.25 11.26 14.78
CA ASP A 4 -3.03 10.17 15.35
C ASP A 4 -2.26 8.83 15.23
N GLY A 5 -1.20 8.65 16.02
CA GLY A 5 -0.82 7.32 16.49
C GLY A 5 -1.94 6.81 17.40
N PRO A 6 -2.34 5.52 17.40
CA PRO A 6 -1.64 4.28 17.00
C PRO A 6 -2.44 3.43 15.98
N LYS A 7 -3.45 4.00 15.30
CA LYS A 7 -4.39 3.22 14.45
C LYS A 7 -3.73 2.50 13.28
N TYR A 8 -2.64 3.05 12.76
CA TYR A 8 -1.96 2.54 11.56
C TYR A 8 -0.73 1.67 11.89
N GLN A 9 -0.28 1.63 13.14
CA GLN A 9 0.97 0.96 13.52
C GLN A 9 0.93 -0.57 13.33
N LYS A 10 -0.27 -1.16 13.23
CA LYS A 10 -0.43 -2.59 12.91
C LYS A 10 -0.12 -2.96 11.46
N TYR A 11 -0.13 -1.98 10.54
CA TYR A 11 0.13 -2.20 9.11
C TYR A 11 1.44 -1.57 8.63
N PHE A 12 1.99 -0.64 9.40
CA PHE A 12 3.26 0.02 9.11
C PHE A 12 4.31 -0.39 10.14
N VAL A 13 5.10 -1.41 9.81
CA VAL A 13 6.38 -1.66 10.50
C VAL A 13 7.41 -0.75 9.84
N ALA A 14 7.36 0.54 10.18
CA ALA A 14 8.28 1.55 9.67
C ALA A 14 8.86 2.39 10.83
N PRO A 15 10.08 2.93 10.69
CA PRO A 15 10.61 3.91 11.64
C PRO A 15 9.67 5.13 11.76
N PRO A 16 9.80 5.97 12.80
CA PRO A 16 9.11 7.26 12.84
C PRO A 16 9.41 8.12 11.60
N PHE A 17 8.41 8.86 11.10
CA PHE A 17 8.56 9.70 9.90
C PHE A 17 9.68 10.72 10.03
N GLU A 18 9.79 11.38 11.19
CA GLU A 18 10.80 12.39 11.48
C GLU A 18 12.23 11.88 11.27
N THR A 19 12.50 10.60 11.59
CA THR A 19 13.84 10.01 11.45
C THR A 19 14.06 9.35 10.09
N GLY A 20 12.99 8.87 9.44
CA GLY A 20 13.09 8.20 8.14
C GLY A 20 13.01 9.15 6.95
N LEU A 21 11.91 9.89 6.84
CA LEU A 21 11.55 10.67 5.65
C LEU A 21 11.42 12.18 5.89
N GLY A 22 11.55 12.66 7.13
CA GLY A 22 11.39 14.06 7.47
C GLY A 22 12.31 15.01 6.66
N LYS A 23 13.51 14.55 6.28
CA LYS A 23 14.43 15.30 5.40
C LYS A 23 13.91 15.55 3.97
N TYR A 24 12.90 14.79 3.54
CA TYR A 24 12.25 14.91 2.24
C TYR A 24 10.91 15.66 2.32
N GLY A 25 10.58 16.23 3.49
CA GLY A 25 9.31 16.94 3.71
C GLY A 25 8.11 16.04 3.94
N ILE A 26 8.29 14.72 4.05
CA ILE A 26 7.23 13.75 4.34
C ILE A 26 7.16 13.55 5.85
N ILE A 27 6.19 14.21 6.50
CA ILE A 27 6.09 14.23 7.97
C ILE A 27 4.93 13.40 8.51
N CYS A 28 3.97 13.05 7.65
CA CYS A 28 2.83 12.24 8.03
C CYS A 28 2.44 11.20 6.97
N VAL A 29 1.46 10.36 7.33
CA VAL A 29 0.94 9.31 6.43
C VAL A 29 0.31 9.91 5.17
N GLU A 30 -0.35 11.07 5.28
CA GLU A 30 -0.99 11.74 4.13
C GLU A 30 0.05 12.16 3.09
N ASP A 31 1.16 12.76 3.53
CA ASP A 31 2.27 13.15 2.64
C ASP A 31 2.86 11.92 1.94
N LEU A 32 3.00 10.81 2.67
CA LEU A 32 3.51 9.55 2.11
C LEU A 32 2.59 8.99 1.02
N ILE A 33 1.28 8.97 1.28
CA ILE A 33 0.28 8.52 0.31
C ILE A 33 0.33 9.43 -0.91
N HIS A 34 0.35 10.75 -0.71
CA HIS A 34 0.39 11.72 -1.79
C HIS A 34 1.62 11.50 -2.68
N GLU A 35 2.81 11.45 -2.07
CA GLU A 35 4.10 11.23 -2.75
C GLU A 35 4.10 9.96 -3.61
N ILE A 36 3.54 8.85 -3.09
CA ILE A 36 3.45 7.58 -3.81
C ILE A 36 2.43 7.65 -4.95
N MET A 37 1.24 8.21 -4.68
CA MET A 37 0.13 8.24 -5.63
C MET A 37 0.42 9.10 -6.88
N ILE A 38 1.13 10.21 -6.71
CA ILE A 38 1.48 11.09 -7.84
C ILE A 38 2.84 10.78 -8.46
N VAL A 39 3.57 9.79 -7.92
CA VAL A 39 4.96 9.48 -8.29
C VAL A 39 5.85 10.72 -8.14
N GLY A 40 5.90 11.26 -6.93
CA GLY A 40 6.66 12.47 -6.60
C GLY A 40 8.19 12.31 -6.68
N PRO A 41 8.95 13.40 -6.46
CA PRO A 41 10.41 13.43 -6.62
C PRO A 41 11.17 12.47 -5.69
N HIS A 42 10.57 12.08 -4.56
CA HIS A 42 11.12 11.16 -3.56
C HIS A 42 10.33 9.85 -3.48
N PHE A 43 9.68 9.45 -4.58
CA PHE A 43 8.91 8.20 -4.68
C PHE A 43 9.71 6.98 -4.23
N ARG A 44 10.98 6.88 -4.62
CA ARG A 44 11.83 5.72 -4.29
C ARG A 44 12.02 5.59 -2.78
N GLU A 45 12.29 6.69 -2.11
CA GLU A 45 12.48 6.76 -0.66
C GLU A 45 11.16 6.48 0.07
N ALA A 46 10.06 7.10 -0.37
CA ALA A 46 8.72 6.86 0.15
C ALA A 46 8.31 5.39 0.03
N ASN A 47 8.51 4.77 -1.14
CA ASN A 47 8.18 3.38 -1.38
C ASN A 47 9.06 2.42 -0.56
N ASN A 48 10.36 2.69 -0.43
CA ASN A 48 11.28 1.83 0.32
C ASN A 48 11.16 1.98 1.83
N PHE A 49 10.57 3.07 2.31
CA PHE A 49 10.25 3.26 3.72
C PHE A 49 9.17 2.27 4.20
N LEU A 50 8.32 1.80 3.29
CA LEU A 50 7.29 0.81 3.58
C LEU A 50 7.87 -0.60 3.61
N TRP A 51 7.50 -1.36 4.65
CA TRP A 51 7.60 -2.81 4.59
C TRP A 51 6.47 -3.37 3.70
N PRO A 52 6.67 -4.51 3.02
CA PRO A 52 5.59 -5.18 2.30
C PRO A 52 4.33 -5.38 3.16
N PHE A 53 3.18 -4.97 2.63
CA PHE A 53 1.91 -5.11 3.32
C PHE A 53 1.53 -6.58 3.51
N GLN A 54 1.11 -6.93 4.72
CA GLN A 54 0.56 -8.25 5.02
C GLN A 54 -0.96 -8.21 4.83
N PHE A 55 -1.44 -8.91 3.81
CA PHE A 55 -2.87 -9.02 3.50
C PHE A 55 -3.47 -10.33 4.05
N SER A 56 -4.76 -10.30 4.36
CA SER A 56 -5.53 -11.52 4.61
C SER A 56 -5.93 -12.21 3.31
N ALA A 57 -6.40 -13.47 3.39
CA ALA A 57 -6.98 -14.13 2.23
C ALA A 57 -8.26 -13.39 1.80
N PRO A 58 -8.50 -13.20 0.48
CA PRO A 58 -9.65 -12.44 0.02
C PRO A 58 -10.96 -13.12 0.42
N SER A 59 -11.86 -12.37 1.05
CA SER A 59 -13.22 -12.82 1.39
C SER A 59 -13.93 -13.38 0.15
N GLY A 60 -14.36 -14.64 0.19
CA GLY A 60 -14.96 -15.34 -0.96
C GLY A 60 -13.95 -16.06 -1.89
N GLY A 61 -12.65 -16.03 -1.57
CA GLY A 61 -11.62 -16.80 -2.25
C GLY A 61 -11.17 -16.25 -3.61
N MET A 62 -10.22 -16.95 -4.24
CA MET A 62 -9.77 -16.70 -5.61
C MET A 62 -10.51 -17.63 -6.57
N LYS A 63 -10.88 -17.15 -7.76
CA LYS A 63 -11.51 -17.93 -8.84
C LYS A 63 -10.55 -18.96 -9.42
N LYS A 64 -9.44 -18.50 -10.02
CA LYS A 64 -8.41 -19.36 -10.64
C LYS A 64 -7.03 -18.72 -10.50
N LYS A 65 -6.30 -19.10 -9.45
CA LYS A 65 -5.00 -18.50 -9.08
C LYS A 65 -3.93 -18.54 -10.17
N ARG A 66 -3.95 -19.57 -11.04
CA ARG A 66 -2.93 -19.80 -12.07
C ARG A 66 -3.21 -19.12 -13.41
N ASN A 67 -4.47 -18.82 -13.71
CA ASN A 67 -4.87 -18.27 -14.99
C ASN A 67 -4.77 -16.75 -15.00
N HIS A 68 -4.46 -16.17 -16.15
CA HIS A 68 -4.40 -14.72 -16.32
C HIS A 68 -5.79 -14.10 -16.17
N TYR A 69 -5.88 -12.86 -15.68
CA TYR A 69 -7.16 -12.17 -15.46
C TYR A 69 -7.99 -12.05 -16.74
N VAL A 70 -7.36 -11.78 -17.89
CA VAL A 70 -8.02 -11.73 -19.21
C VAL A 70 -8.65 -13.07 -19.62
N GLU A 71 -8.18 -14.18 -19.06
CA GLU A 71 -8.72 -15.54 -19.25
C GLU A 71 -9.70 -15.93 -18.13
N SER A 72 -10.30 -14.94 -17.46
CA SER A 72 -11.16 -15.14 -16.28
C SER A 72 -10.45 -15.76 -15.06
N GLY A 73 -9.14 -15.58 -14.94
CA GLY A 73 -8.34 -15.98 -13.78
C GLY A 73 -8.08 -14.85 -12.78
N ASP A 74 -7.08 -15.03 -11.91
CA ASP A 74 -6.70 -14.05 -10.87
C ASP A 74 -5.23 -13.60 -10.92
N ALA A 75 -4.43 -14.14 -11.84
CA ALA A 75 -3.04 -13.74 -12.02
C ALA A 75 -2.90 -12.59 -13.02
N GLY A 76 -1.80 -11.85 -12.93
CA GLY A 76 -1.44 -10.79 -13.88
C GLY A 76 -2.12 -9.45 -13.61
N ASN A 77 -2.10 -8.58 -14.62
CA ASN A 77 -2.62 -7.22 -14.51
C ASN A 77 -4.16 -7.21 -14.52
N LYS A 78 -4.75 -6.47 -13.58
CA LYS A 78 -6.20 -6.27 -13.44
C LYS A 78 -6.64 -4.83 -13.67
N GLU A 79 -5.70 -3.92 -13.94
CA GLU A 79 -5.94 -2.47 -14.04
C GLU A 79 -6.79 -1.99 -12.84
N ASP A 80 -7.89 -1.30 -13.11
CA ASP A 80 -8.78 -0.72 -12.09
C ASP A 80 -9.44 -1.77 -11.17
N TYR A 81 -9.55 -3.02 -11.59
CA TYR A 81 -10.19 -4.09 -10.81
C TYR A 81 -9.32 -4.62 -9.66
N ILE A 82 -8.05 -4.22 -9.57
CA ILE A 82 -7.19 -4.58 -8.43
C ILE A 82 -7.74 -4.04 -7.10
N ASN A 83 -8.37 -2.86 -7.14
CA ASN A 83 -8.93 -2.21 -5.96
C ASN A 83 -10.06 -3.01 -5.32
N GLU A 84 -10.89 -3.67 -6.14
CA GLU A 84 -11.95 -4.56 -5.65
C GLU A 84 -11.36 -5.77 -4.91
N LEU A 85 -10.25 -6.33 -5.43
CA LEU A 85 -9.56 -7.44 -4.78
C LEU A 85 -8.97 -7.03 -3.43
N ILE A 86 -8.28 -5.89 -3.37
CA ILE A 86 -7.67 -5.38 -2.14
C ILE A 86 -8.75 -5.14 -1.07
N ARG A 87 -9.92 -4.59 -1.43
CA ARG A 87 -11.04 -4.39 -0.49
C ARG A 87 -11.55 -5.68 0.15
N ARG A 88 -11.39 -6.83 -0.53
CA ARG A 88 -11.77 -8.15 0.00
C ARG A 88 -10.73 -8.73 0.96
N MET A 89 -9.52 -8.17 1.00
CA MET A 89 -8.39 -8.62 1.84
C MET A 89 -8.21 -7.76 3.11
N ASN A 90 -9.12 -6.81 3.36
CA ASN A 90 -9.15 -5.93 4.53
C ASN A 90 -9.95 -6.51 5.69
#